data_AF-A0A5C7PE13-F1
#
_entry.id   AF-A0A5C7PE13-F1
#
_cell.length_a   1.000
_cell.length_b   1.000
_cell.length_c   1.000
_cell.angle_alpha   90.00
_cell.angle_beta   90.00
_cell.angle_gamma   90.00
#
_symmetry.space_group_name_H-M   'P 1'
#
loop_
_entity.id
_entity.type
_entity.pdbx_description
1 polymer ?
#
loop_
_entity_poly.entity_id
_entity_poly.type
_entity_poly.pdbx_seq_one_letter_code
_entity_poly.pdbx_strand_id
1 'polypeptide(L)'
;MLDHLWLWYHHAIVAHGRQPLLFALLAFILTFVITRIITRLIRSGRGPFSNVSSGDVHVHHVVPGVVTLLLGGVLIMSSSRFGPWNSVGAVLFGIGAALVLDEFALILHLDDVYWSREGALSVDAITVATVVLASVLFVAAPENPPGPDRTDPHVKALAPAMFFAFWMLPVAITVAKGKLITAALAVLNPVFGWIGAVRLAKPGSPFAQLRYRTRPAKMARARAREAAWERRVLPVRNWWATHVFGLSLAEPAPTKAAEALLAQTTQPDRPSPTAQPAVADEAERPPSD
;
A
#
# COMPACT_ATOMS: atom_id res chain seq x y z
N MET A 1 0.89 5.97 38.66
CA MET A 1 0.68 5.97 37.18
C MET A 1 1.12 4.65 36.55
N LEU A 2 2.35 4.18 36.83
CA LEU A 2 2.85 2.89 36.33
C LEU A 2 2.03 1.68 36.82
N ASP A 3 1.57 1.69 38.07
CA ASP A 3 0.76 0.59 38.62
C ASP A 3 -0.61 0.46 37.93
N HIS A 4 -1.23 1.60 37.59
CA HIS A 4 -2.48 1.61 36.82
C HIS A 4 -2.28 1.10 35.39
N LEU A 5 -1.15 1.45 34.76
CA LEU A 5 -0.81 0.97 33.42
C LEU A 5 -0.53 -0.54 33.43
N TRP A 6 0.18 -1.03 34.45
CA TRP A 6 0.47 -2.44 34.66
C TRP A 6 -0.80 -3.26 34.92
N LEU A 7 -1.66 -2.78 35.81
CA LEU A 7 -2.95 -3.40 36.08
C LEU A 7 -3.82 -3.46 34.82
N TRP A 8 -3.90 -2.36 34.07
CA TRP A 8 -4.62 -2.33 32.81
C TRP A 8 -4.03 -3.31 31.79
N TYR A 9 -2.71 -3.31 31.59
CA TYR A 9 -2.02 -4.23 30.67
C TYR A 9 -2.28 -5.68 31.05
N HIS A 10 -2.17 -6.02 32.33
CA HIS A 10 -2.38 -7.37 32.81
C HIS A 10 -3.82 -7.82 32.56
N HIS A 11 -4.82 -6.99 32.88
CA HIS A 11 -6.23 -7.32 32.69
C HIS A 11 -6.63 -7.32 31.21
N ALA A 12 -6.28 -6.29 30.44
CA ALA A 12 -6.75 -6.12 29.07
C ALA A 12 -6.01 -7.00 28.04
N ILE A 13 -4.73 -7.31 28.30
CA ILE A 13 -3.85 -7.98 27.33
C ILE A 13 -3.43 -9.37 27.81
N VAL A 14 -2.84 -9.47 29.02
CA VAL A 14 -2.25 -10.74 29.49
C VAL A 14 -3.33 -11.76 29.83
N ALA A 15 -4.31 -11.38 30.66
CA ALA A 15 -5.39 -12.26 31.11
C ALA A 15 -6.25 -12.79 29.94
N HIS A 16 -6.40 -12.00 28.89
CA HIS A 16 -7.13 -12.39 27.69
C HIS A 16 -6.29 -13.18 26.67
N GLY A 17 -5.00 -13.40 26.92
CA GLY A 17 -4.09 -14.11 26.01
C GLY A 17 -3.77 -13.33 24.73
N ARG A 18 -3.91 -12.00 24.75
CA ARG A 18 -3.63 -11.10 23.60
C ARG A 18 -2.16 -10.70 23.50
N GLN A 19 -1.36 -10.98 24.52
CA GLN A 19 0.05 -10.60 24.60
C GLN A 19 0.87 -11.03 23.36
N PRO A 20 0.77 -12.27 22.86
CA PRO A 20 1.51 -12.68 21.67
C PRO A 20 1.14 -11.85 20.44
N LEU A 21 -0.16 -11.61 20.20
CA LEU A 21 -0.63 -10.78 19.09
C LEU A 21 -0.10 -9.34 19.17
N LEU A 22 -0.07 -8.76 20.37
CA LEU A 22 0.49 -7.42 20.58
C LEU A 22 1.99 -7.42 20.24
N PHE A 23 2.73 -8.43 20.69
CA PHE A 23 4.16 -8.53 20.42
C PHE A 23 4.46 -8.75 18.93
N ALA A 24 3.67 -9.57 18.24
CA ALA A 24 3.77 -9.73 16.79
C ALA A 24 3.54 -8.40 16.06
N LEU A 25 2.51 -7.64 16.44
CA LEU A 25 2.22 -6.33 15.85
C LEU A 25 3.35 -5.32 16.09
N LEU A 26 3.85 -5.22 17.33
CA LEU A 26 4.94 -4.31 17.68
C LEU A 26 6.24 -4.68 16.96
N ALA A 27 6.60 -5.97 16.96
CA ALA A 27 7.77 -6.47 16.26
C ALA A 27 7.67 -6.20 14.76
N PHE A 28 6.51 -6.45 14.16
CA PHE A 28 6.25 -6.16 12.75
C PHE A 28 6.46 -4.67 12.40
N ILE A 29 5.81 -3.76 13.14
CA ILE A 29 5.92 -2.31 12.90
C ILE A 29 7.37 -1.85 13.09
N LEU A 30 8.00 -2.27 14.18
CA LEU A 30 9.36 -1.85 14.52
C LEU A 30 10.37 -2.34 13.49
N THR A 31 10.32 -3.63 13.12
CA THR A 31 11.21 -4.22 12.11
C THR A 31 11.05 -3.50 10.79
N PHE A 32 9.83 -3.25 10.33
CA PHE A 32 9.61 -2.53 9.08
C PHE A 32 10.18 -1.11 9.09
N VAL A 33 9.94 -0.36 10.17
CA VAL A 33 10.49 1.00 10.29
C VAL A 33 12.03 0.96 10.27
N ILE A 34 12.63 0.00 10.98
CA ILE A 34 14.07 -0.18 11.03
C ILE A 34 14.62 -0.55 9.65
N THR A 35 14.05 -1.54 8.95
CA THR A 35 14.54 -1.96 7.63
C THR A 35 14.43 -0.82 6.63
N ARG A 36 13.36 -0.02 6.70
CA ARG A 36 13.19 1.17 5.87
C ARG A 36 14.21 2.28 6.15
N ILE A 37 14.56 2.47 7.42
CA ILE A 37 15.62 3.41 7.80
C ILE A 37 16.97 2.92 7.29
N ILE A 38 17.29 1.63 7.47
CA ILE A 38 18.56 1.03 7.04
C ILE A 38 18.71 1.11 5.52
N THR A 39 17.70 0.68 4.75
CA THR A 39 17.73 0.75 3.27
C THR A 39 17.90 2.19 2.78
N ARG A 40 17.29 3.18 3.47
CA ARG A 40 17.52 4.60 3.20
C ARG A 40 18.95 5.03 3.50
N LEU A 41 19.49 4.63 4.64
CA LEU A 41 20.86 4.96 5.05
C LEU A 41 21.87 4.43 4.02
N ILE A 42 21.73 3.16 3.62
CA ILE A 42 22.53 2.52 2.56
C ILE A 42 22.42 3.32 1.24
N ARG A 43 21.20 3.61 0.77
CA ARG A 43 20.99 4.40 -0.46
C ARG A 43 21.57 5.80 -0.40
N SER A 44 21.59 6.41 0.79
CA SER A 44 22.15 7.75 0.99
C SER A 44 23.65 7.77 1.27
N GLY A 45 24.31 6.61 1.27
CA GLY A 45 25.74 6.47 1.59
C GLY A 45 26.10 6.85 3.03
N ARG A 46 25.14 6.81 3.96
CA ARG A 46 25.32 7.22 5.37
C ARG A 46 25.31 6.01 6.30
N GLY A 47 26.29 5.95 7.21
CA GLY A 47 26.38 4.92 8.25
C GLY A 47 27.24 3.71 7.85
N PRO A 48 27.50 2.78 8.78
CA PRO A 48 28.38 1.62 8.56
C PRO A 48 27.71 0.48 7.78
N PHE A 49 26.51 0.70 7.24
CA PHE A 49 25.69 -0.33 6.61
C PHE A 49 26.00 -0.41 5.11
N SER A 50 26.27 -1.62 4.62
CA SER A 50 26.44 -1.93 3.20
C SER A 50 25.44 -3.01 2.79
N ASN A 51 25.22 -3.15 1.47
CA ASN A 51 24.48 -4.30 0.96
C ASN A 51 25.23 -5.58 1.33
N VAL A 52 24.50 -6.56 1.87
CA VAL A 52 25.05 -7.90 2.08
C VAL A 52 24.96 -8.63 0.73
N SER A 53 26.05 -8.62 -0.02
CA SER A 53 26.21 -9.37 -1.26
C SER A 53 27.15 -10.55 -1.02
N SER A 54 26.72 -11.75 -1.40
CA SER A 54 27.59 -12.93 -1.47
C SER A 54 27.86 -13.23 -2.94
N GLY A 55 28.90 -12.63 -3.51
CA GLY A 55 29.22 -12.76 -4.94
C GLY A 55 28.14 -12.16 -5.86
N ASP A 56 27.73 -12.89 -6.88
CA ASP A 56 26.69 -12.48 -7.86
C ASP A 56 25.24 -12.68 -7.37
N VAL A 57 25.04 -13.25 -6.16
CA VAL A 57 23.69 -13.51 -5.62
C VAL A 57 23.33 -12.46 -4.58
N HIS A 58 22.41 -11.57 -4.96
CA HIS A 58 21.74 -10.67 -4.03
C HIS A 58 20.74 -11.48 -3.18
N VAL A 59 21.13 -11.86 -1.97
CA VAL A 59 20.19 -12.47 -1.01
C VAL A 59 19.26 -11.37 -0.51
N HIS A 60 18.06 -11.32 -1.08
CA HIS A 60 17.00 -10.46 -0.57
C HIS A 60 16.64 -10.86 0.87
N HIS A 61 16.40 -9.87 1.72
CA HIS A 61 16.03 -10.07 3.12
C HIS A 61 14.67 -10.80 3.29
N VAL A 62 13.93 -11.00 2.18
CA VAL A 62 12.78 -11.90 2.11
C VAL A 62 13.14 -13.34 2.51
N VAL A 63 14.33 -13.85 2.17
CA VAL A 63 14.73 -15.25 2.48
C VAL A 63 14.87 -15.47 3.99
N PRO A 64 15.70 -14.71 4.73
CA PRO A 64 15.71 -14.79 6.19
C PRO A 64 14.36 -14.40 6.80
N GLY A 65 13.59 -13.53 6.14
CA GLY A 65 12.21 -13.21 6.51
C GLY A 65 11.30 -14.44 6.54
N VAL A 66 11.26 -15.23 5.46
CA VAL A 66 10.47 -16.47 5.37
C VAL A 66 10.90 -17.48 6.43
N VAL A 67 12.21 -17.68 6.61
CA VAL A 67 12.74 -18.61 7.63
C VAL A 67 12.31 -18.18 9.04
N THR A 68 12.42 -16.88 9.35
CA THR A 68 12.04 -16.32 10.65
C THR A 68 10.53 -16.43 10.87
N LEU A 69 9.73 -16.17 9.83
CA LEU A 69 8.28 -16.28 9.86
C LEU A 69 7.82 -17.71 10.15
N LEU A 70 8.39 -18.70 9.44
CA LEU A 70 8.07 -20.12 9.63
C LEU A 70 8.48 -20.61 11.03
N LEU A 71 9.68 -20.23 11.49
CA LEU A 71 10.13 -20.57 12.84
C LEU A 71 9.21 -19.99 13.92
N GLY A 72 8.81 -18.72 13.76
CA GLY A 72 7.84 -18.07 14.64
C GLY A 72 6.50 -18.80 14.66
N GLY A 73 5.98 -19.18 13.50
CA GLY A 73 4.75 -19.97 13.37
C GLY A 73 4.83 -21.32 14.10
N VAL A 74 5.91 -22.09 13.89
CA VAL A 74 6.12 -23.38 14.55
C VAL A 74 6.23 -23.21 16.07
N LEU A 75 6.93 -22.17 16.56
CA LEU A 75 7.03 -21.87 17.99
C LEU A 75 5.67 -21.54 18.61
N ILE A 76 4.83 -20.76 17.91
CA ILE A 76 3.46 -20.48 18.36
C ILE A 76 2.64 -21.77 18.44
N MET A 77 2.70 -22.61 17.39
CA MET A 77 1.94 -23.87 17.33
C MET A 77 2.38 -24.93 18.35
N SER A 78 3.66 -24.93 18.73
CA SER A 78 4.23 -25.89 19.67
C SER A 78 4.24 -25.42 21.13
N SER A 79 3.83 -24.17 21.39
CA SER A 79 3.88 -23.58 22.74
C SER A 79 2.52 -23.53 23.43
N SER A 80 2.53 -23.56 24.76
CA SER A 80 1.34 -23.32 25.56
C SER A 80 0.86 -21.87 25.42
N ARG A 81 -0.46 -21.65 25.52
CA ARG A 81 -1.11 -20.35 25.32
C ARG A 81 -0.50 -19.20 26.14
N PHE A 82 -0.04 -19.50 27.37
CA PHE A 82 0.56 -18.52 28.28
C PHE A 82 2.07 -18.74 28.48
N GLY A 83 2.68 -19.66 27.73
CA GLY A 83 4.10 -19.94 27.82
C GLY A 83 4.96 -18.81 27.21
N PRO A 84 6.20 -18.60 27.70
CA PRO A 84 7.09 -17.57 27.18
C PRO A 84 7.42 -17.78 25.69
N TRP A 85 7.48 -19.04 25.25
CA TRP A 85 7.74 -19.41 23.85
C TRP A 85 6.67 -18.94 22.88
N ASN A 86 5.42 -18.75 23.34
CA ASN A 86 4.36 -18.21 22.52
C ASN A 86 4.63 -16.74 22.16
N SER A 87 5.08 -15.97 23.16
CA SER A 87 5.50 -14.58 22.97
C SER A 87 6.74 -14.46 22.06
N VAL A 88 7.74 -15.34 22.25
CA VAL A 88 8.93 -15.39 21.38
C VAL A 88 8.55 -15.73 19.95
N GLY A 89 7.72 -16.75 19.75
CA GLY A 89 7.23 -17.14 18.43
C GLY A 89 6.47 -16.02 17.74
N ALA A 90 5.67 -15.26 18.49
CA ALA A 90 4.95 -14.11 17.97
C ALA A 90 5.87 -12.94 17.56
N VAL A 91 6.93 -12.66 18.33
CA VAL A 91 7.95 -11.67 17.93
C VAL A 91 8.62 -12.10 16.62
N LEU A 92 9.08 -13.36 16.53
CA LEU A 92 9.70 -13.89 15.31
C LEU A 92 8.75 -13.84 14.11
N PHE A 93 7.47 -14.20 14.33
CA PHE A 93 6.44 -14.10 13.30
C PHE A 93 6.29 -12.65 12.80
N GLY A 94 6.23 -11.68 13.71
CA GLY A 94 6.16 -10.26 13.36
C GLY A 94 7.37 -9.77 12.57
N ILE A 95 8.58 -10.12 13.01
CA ILE A 95 9.84 -9.80 12.31
C ILE A 95 9.84 -10.39 10.91
N GLY A 96 9.55 -11.70 10.79
CA GLY A 96 9.56 -12.41 9.52
C GLY A 96 8.54 -11.84 8.54
N ALA A 97 7.31 -11.55 9.00
CA ALA A 97 6.28 -10.95 8.17
C ALA A 97 6.68 -9.55 7.68
N ALA A 98 7.33 -8.74 8.51
CA ALA A 98 7.81 -7.42 8.12
C ALA A 98 8.87 -7.50 7.02
N LEU A 99 9.85 -8.39 7.17
CA LEU A 99 10.90 -8.60 6.17
C LEU A 99 10.36 -9.12 4.85
N VAL A 100 9.36 -10.01 4.88
CA VAL A 100 8.71 -10.51 3.66
C VAL A 100 7.92 -9.42 2.95
N LEU A 101 7.17 -8.60 3.71
CA LEU A 101 6.34 -7.54 3.14
C LEU A 101 7.12 -6.30 2.69
N ASP A 102 8.34 -6.08 3.18
CA ASP A 102 9.19 -4.99 2.70
C ASP A 102 9.58 -5.21 1.21
N GLU A 103 9.73 -6.46 0.78
CA GLU A 103 9.97 -6.87 -0.62
C GLU A 103 8.69 -7.24 -1.39
N PHE A 104 7.51 -6.84 -0.91
CA PHE A 104 6.24 -7.22 -1.53
C PHE A 104 6.17 -6.86 -3.03
N ALA A 105 6.81 -5.76 -3.44
CA ALA A 105 6.93 -5.33 -4.83
C ALA A 105 7.78 -6.28 -5.71
N LEU A 106 8.72 -7.04 -5.13
CA LEU A 106 9.49 -8.07 -5.84
C LEU A 106 8.76 -9.42 -5.86
N ILE A 107 7.99 -9.72 -4.82
CA ILE A 107 7.17 -10.95 -4.74
C ILE A 107 6.03 -10.90 -5.76
N LEU A 108 5.42 -9.73 -5.96
CA LEU A 108 4.45 -9.50 -7.04
C LEU A 108 5.14 -8.76 -8.19
N HIS A 109 5.49 -9.49 -9.26
CA HIS A 109 5.93 -8.90 -10.53
C HIS A 109 4.83 -7.99 -11.11
N LEU A 110 4.82 -6.72 -10.70
CA LEU A 110 3.87 -5.70 -11.16
C LEU A 110 4.58 -4.80 -12.17
N ASP A 111 4.57 -5.22 -13.43
CA ASP A 111 5.10 -4.46 -14.58
C ASP A 111 4.28 -3.20 -14.93
N ASP A 112 3.19 -2.90 -14.21
CA ASP A 112 2.15 -2.05 -14.78
C ASP A 112 2.23 -0.57 -14.40
N VAL A 113 2.08 0.25 -15.44
CA VAL A 113 2.35 1.69 -15.63
C VAL A 113 1.68 2.63 -14.60
N TYR A 114 0.84 2.11 -13.70
CA TYR A 114 0.18 2.85 -12.62
C TYR A 114 0.94 2.81 -11.28
N TRP A 115 1.84 1.84 -11.07
CA TRP A 115 2.48 1.54 -9.78
C TRP A 115 4.00 1.79 -9.78
N SER A 116 4.48 2.74 -10.57
CA SER A 116 5.90 3.01 -10.87
C SER A 116 6.78 3.50 -9.69
N ARG A 117 6.43 3.17 -8.45
CA ARG A 117 7.28 3.33 -7.28
C ARG A 117 7.20 2.04 -6.46
N GLU A 118 8.17 1.14 -6.64
CA GLU A 118 8.33 -0.09 -5.84
C GLU A 118 8.15 0.18 -4.33
N GLY A 119 8.65 1.33 -3.85
CA GLY A 119 8.50 1.75 -2.47
C GLY A 119 7.09 2.12 -2.00
N ALA A 120 6.11 2.30 -2.89
CA ALA A 120 4.71 2.56 -2.54
C ALA A 120 3.93 1.24 -2.34
N LEU A 121 4.22 0.22 -3.15
CA LEU A 121 3.58 -1.10 -3.05
C LEU A 121 3.89 -1.80 -1.70
N SER A 122 5.13 -1.71 -1.23
CA SER A 122 5.49 -2.26 0.10
C SER A 122 4.74 -1.54 1.23
N VAL A 123 4.59 -0.21 1.16
CA VAL A 123 3.84 0.57 2.16
C VAL A 123 2.35 0.19 2.18
N ASP A 124 1.80 -0.10 1.00
CA ASP A 124 0.40 -0.49 0.84
C ASP A 124 0.12 -1.87 1.45
N ALA A 125 0.97 -2.86 1.16
CA ALA A 125 0.87 -4.20 1.72
C ALA A 125 1.00 -4.20 3.25
N ILE A 126 1.90 -3.36 3.77
CA ILE A 126 2.17 -3.25 5.21
C ILE A 126 1.05 -2.53 5.93
N THR A 127 0.44 -1.53 5.30
CA THR A 127 -0.77 -0.90 5.83
C THR A 127 -1.86 -1.95 6.01
N VAL A 128 -2.11 -2.79 4.99
CA VAL A 128 -3.12 -3.85 5.07
C VAL A 128 -2.75 -4.88 6.15
N ALA A 129 -1.51 -5.34 6.21
CA ALA A 129 -1.05 -6.28 7.22
C ALA A 129 -1.18 -5.71 8.64
N THR A 130 -0.85 -4.43 8.84
CA THR A 130 -1.02 -3.74 10.12
C THR A 130 -2.51 -3.67 10.51
N VAL A 131 -3.39 -3.32 9.57
CA VAL A 131 -4.84 -3.31 9.79
C VAL A 131 -5.31 -4.70 10.23
N VAL A 132 -4.89 -5.75 9.53
CA VAL A 132 -5.30 -7.13 9.82
C VAL A 132 -4.81 -7.57 11.20
N LEU A 133 -3.52 -7.40 11.50
CA LEU A 133 -2.95 -7.77 12.81
C LEU A 133 -3.59 -6.98 13.96
N ALA A 134 -3.80 -5.67 13.79
CA ALA A 134 -4.50 -4.86 14.78
C ALA A 134 -5.96 -5.32 14.96
N SER A 135 -6.67 -5.61 13.86
CA SER A 135 -8.05 -6.13 13.90
C SER A 135 -8.10 -7.43 14.69
N VAL A 136 -7.20 -8.37 14.41
CA VAL A 136 -7.11 -9.66 15.10
C VAL A 136 -6.82 -9.47 16.59
N LEU A 137 -5.93 -8.54 16.97
CA LEU A 137 -5.67 -8.21 18.37
C LEU A 137 -6.95 -7.73 19.11
N PHE A 138 -7.77 -6.90 18.45
CA PHE A 138 -8.98 -6.36 19.06
C PHE A 138 -10.19 -7.30 19.00
N VAL A 139 -10.25 -8.21 18.02
CA VAL A 139 -11.42 -9.06 17.72
C VAL A 139 -11.23 -10.50 18.20
N ALA A 140 -10.05 -11.09 17.99
CA ALA A 140 -9.81 -12.52 18.17
C ALA A 140 -9.35 -12.86 19.60
N ALA A 141 -10.08 -12.41 20.61
CA ALA A 141 -10.13 -13.14 21.88
C ALA A 141 -11.45 -13.92 21.91
N PRO A 142 -11.53 -15.09 21.26
CA PRO A 142 -12.79 -15.82 21.10
C PRO A 142 -13.33 -16.31 22.45
N GLU A 143 -12.45 -16.48 23.45
CA GLU A 143 -12.82 -17.02 24.76
C GLU A 143 -13.18 -15.93 25.78
N ASN A 144 -12.77 -14.67 25.58
CA ASN A 144 -13.06 -13.58 26.50
C ASN A 144 -13.04 -12.22 25.78
N PRO A 145 -14.17 -11.76 25.20
CA PRO A 145 -14.30 -10.38 24.72
C PRO A 145 -13.98 -9.42 25.87
N PRO A 146 -13.44 -8.22 25.60
CA PRO A 146 -13.15 -7.26 26.66
C PRO A 146 -14.46 -6.87 27.37
N GLY A 147 -14.60 -7.23 28.64
CA GLY A 147 -15.77 -6.94 29.47
C GLY A 147 -15.87 -7.87 30.69
N PRO A 148 -16.53 -7.47 31.78
CA PRO A 148 -16.74 -8.33 32.96
C PRO A 148 -17.37 -9.69 32.61
N ASP A 149 -17.09 -10.76 33.36
CA ASP A 149 -17.67 -12.09 33.08
C ASP A 149 -19.21 -12.11 33.08
N ARG A 150 -19.82 -11.17 33.83
CA ARG A 150 -21.27 -10.91 33.93
C ARG A 150 -21.85 -10.04 32.81
N THR A 151 -21.11 -9.78 31.74
CA THR A 151 -21.63 -8.95 30.64
C THR A 151 -22.62 -9.76 29.79
N ASP A 152 -23.80 -9.19 29.56
CA ASP A 152 -24.89 -9.74 28.76
C ASP A 152 -24.37 -10.29 27.40
N PRO A 153 -24.78 -11.50 26.97
CA PRO A 153 -24.42 -12.06 25.66
C PRO A 153 -24.61 -11.09 24.49
N HIS A 154 -25.64 -10.23 24.55
CA HIS A 154 -25.88 -9.21 23.53
C HIS A 154 -24.77 -8.15 23.49
N VAL A 155 -24.25 -7.73 24.64
CA VAL A 155 -23.16 -6.74 24.74
C VAL A 155 -21.83 -7.36 24.29
N LYS A 156 -21.61 -8.65 24.57
CA LYS A 156 -20.43 -9.39 24.09
C LYS A 156 -20.35 -9.48 22.57
N ALA A 157 -21.49 -9.52 21.87
CA ALA A 157 -21.56 -9.48 20.41
C ALA A 157 -21.61 -8.04 19.85
N LEU A 158 -22.26 -7.12 20.55
CA LEU A 158 -22.42 -5.73 20.12
C LEU A 158 -21.08 -4.97 20.12
N ALA A 159 -20.22 -5.17 21.12
CA ALA A 159 -18.92 -4.50 21.20
C ALA A 159 -18.02 -4.76 19.97
N PRO A 160 -17.75 -6.02 19.56
CA PRO A 160 -16.99 -6.29 18.34
C PRO A 160 -17.73 -5.81 17.09
N ALA A 161 -19.06 -5.95 17.02
CA ALA A 161 -19.84 -5.45 15.87
C ALA A 161 -19.70 -3.92 15.72
N MET A 162 -19.79 -3.18 16.81
CA MET A 162 -19.56 -1.73 16.84
C MET A 162 -18.11 -1.38 16.46
N PHE A 163 -17.12 -2.12 16.97
CA PHE A 163 -15.73 -1.92 16.56
C PHE A 163 -15.55 -2.09 15.04
N PHE A 164 -16.12 -3.14 14.45
CA PHE A 164 -16.07 -3.32 13.00
C PHE A 164 -16.80 -2.20 12.25
N ALA A 165 -18.01 -1.85 12.67
CA ALA A 165 -18.81 -0.84 12.00
C ALA A 165 -18.18 0.56 12.07
N PHE A 166 -17.60 0.94 13.21
CA PHE A 166 -17.12 2.29 13.46
C PHE A 166 -15.62 2.48 13.24
N TRP A 167 -14.83 1.41 13.26
CA TRP A 167 -13.38 1.49 13.07
C TRP A 167 -12.94 0.81 11.78
N MET A 168 -13.24 -0.48 11.61
CA MET A 168 -12.68 -1.27 10.50
C MET A 168 -13.38 -1.02 9.16
N LEU A 169 -14.69 -0.82 9.16
CA LEU A 169 -15.45 -0.54 7.94
C LEU A 169 -15.00 0.78 7.28
N PRO A 170 -14.86 1.91 8.00
CA PRO A 170 -14.29 3.13 7.43
C PRO A 170 -12.85 2.97 6.91
N VAL A 171 -12.02 2.19 7.61
CA VAL A 171 -10.66 1.85 7.17
C VAL A 171 -10.71 1.08 5.84
N ALA A 172 -11.50 0.01 5.75
CA ALA A 172 -11.66 -0.80 4.55
C ALA A 172 -12.18 0.03 3.37
N ILE A 173 -13.17 0.91 3.59
CA ILE A 173 -13.65 1.85 2.57
C ILE A 173 -12.53 2.79 2.13
N THR A 174 -11.71 3.28 3.06
CA THR A 174 -10.58 4.18 2.76
C THR A 174 -9.49 3.49 1.93
N VAL A 175 -9.21 2.22 2.23
CA VAL A 175 -8.32 1.35 1.43
C VAL A 175 -8.90 1.14 0.03
N ALA A 176 -10.16 0.73 -0.08
CA ALA A 176 -10.83 0.53 -1.38
C ALA A 176 -10.84 1.80 -2.24
N LYS A 177 -10.84 2.97 -1.60
CA LYS A 177 -10.74 4.30 -2.22
C LYS A 177 -9.31 4.72 -2.62
N GLY A 178 -8.30 3.89 -2.37
CA GLY A 178 -6.91 4.13 -2.72
C GLY A 178 -6.19 5.15 -1.84
N LYS A 179 -6.65 5.37 -0.59
CA LYS A 179 -6.08 6.37 0.33
C LYS A 179 -5.29 5.71 1.46
N LEU A 180 -4.20 5.07 1.10
CA LEU A 180 -3.54 4.09 1.96
C LEU A 180 -2.85 4.74 3.16
N ILE A 181 -2.23 5.92 3.00
CA ILE A 181 -1.74 6.72 4.14
C ILE A 181 -2.86 7.08 5.12
N THR A 182 -4.03 7.51 4.60
CA THR A 182 -5.19 7.84 5.45
C THR A 182 -5.73 6.59 6.14
N ALA A 183 -5.70 5.42 5.46
CA ALA A 183 -6.09 4.15 6.05
C ALA A 183 -5.12 3.70 7.15
N ALA A 184 -3.81 3.88 6.97
CA ALA A 184 -2.81 3.60 8.00
C ALA A 184 -3.03 4.47 9.25
N LEU A 185 -3.24 5.79 9.06
CA LEU A 185 -3.60 6.68 10.16
C LEU A 185 -4.95 6.30 10.80
N ALA A 186 -5.87 5.75 10.01
CA ALA A 186 -7.17 5.31 10.47
C ALA A 186 -7.12 4.07 11.38
N VAL A 187 -6.08 3.24 11.26
CA VAL A 187 -5.82 2.15 12.23
C VAL A 187 -5.52 2.72 13.60
N LEU A 188 -4.69 3.77 13.66
CA LEU A 188 -4.31 4.41 14.92
C LEU A 188 -5.45 5.26 15.50
N ASN A 189 -6.24 5.91 14.64
CA ASN A 189 -7.35 6.75 15.07
C ASN A 189 -8.51 6.70 14.06
N PRO A 190 -9.70 6.24 14.47
CA PRO A 190 -10.83 6.00 13.56
C PRO A 190 -11.34 7.27 12.86
N VAL A 191 -11.06 8.46 13.40
CA VAL A 191 -11.41 9.75 12.78
C VAL A 191 -10.86 9.86 11.36
N PHE A 192 -9.62 9.42 11.13
CA PHE A 192 -9.03 9.44 9.79
C PHE A 192 -9.75 8.47 8.84
N GLY A 193 -10.28 7.36 9.35
CA GLY A 193 -11.05 6.39 8.59
C GLY A 193 -12.35 6.98 8.09
N TRP A 194 -13.06 7.71 8.94
CA TRP A 194 -14.27 8.43 8.56
C TRP A 194 -13.99 9.56 7.56
N ILE A 195 -12.93 10.34 7.77
CA ILE A 195 -12.50 11.36 6.80
C ILE A 195 -12.18 10.72 5.43
N GLY A 196 -11.46 9.60 5.44
CA GLY A 196 -11.13 8.83 4.24
C GLY A 196 -12.36 8.27 3.53
N ALA A 197 -13.30 7.72 4.31
CA ALA A 197 -14.53 7.08 3.87
C ALA A 197 -15.58 8.08 3.35
N VAL A 198 -15.65 9.30 3.87
CA VAL A 198 -16.57 10.33 3.36
C VAL A 198 -16.00 10.99 2.10
N ARG A 199 -14.69 11.28 2.06
CA ARG A 199 -14.07 11.98 0.91
C ARG A 199 -14.12 11.13 -0.37
N LEU A 200 -14.12 11.80 -1.53
CA LEU A 200 -14.09 11.16 -2.86
C LEU A 200 -12.90 10.20 -3.00
N ALA A 201 -13.10 9.12 -3.75
CA ALA A 201 -12.07 8.11 -4.02
C ALA A 201 -11.01 8.63 -4.99
N LYS A 202 -9.79 8.03 -4.96
CA LYS A 202 -8.79 8.31 -6.00
C LYS A 202 -9.28 7.78 -7.36
N PRO A 203 -9.06 8.48 -8.48
CA PRO A 203 -9.63 8.13 -9.78
C PRO A 203 -9.29 6.71 -10.27
N GLY A 204 -8.07 6.22 -10.02
CA GLY A 204 -7.66 4.87 -10.41
C GLY A 204 -7.95 3.78 -9.39
N SER A 205 -8.59 4.08 -8.25
CA SER A 205 -8.92 3.07 -7.23
C SER A 205 -10.05 2.13 -7.70
N PRO A 206 -10.08 0.86 -7.25
CA PRO A 206 -11.17 -0.07 -7.57
C PRO A 206 -12.55 0.51 -7.23
N PHE A 207 -12.67 1.24 -6.11
CA PHE A 207 -13.91 1.90 -5.71
C PHE A 207 -14.36 2.96 -6.75
N ALA A 208 -13.44 3.76 -7.28
CA ALA A 208 -13.77 4.74 -8.32
C ALA A 208 -14.15 4.05 -9.64
N GLN A 209 -13.41 3.03 -10.03
CA GLN A 209 -13.67 2.26 -11.25
C GLN A 209 -15.03 1.56 -11.22
N LEU A 210 -15.45 1.04 -10.07
CA LEU A 210 -16.77 0.40 -9.91
C LEU A 210 -17.90 1.43 -9.75
N ARG A 211 -17.74 2.41 -8.85
CA ARG A 211 -18.83 3.31 -8.42
C ARG A 211 -19.04 4.51 -9.34
N TYR A 212 -17.98 4.99 -9.99
CA TYR A 212 -18.01 6.21 -10.82
C TYR A 212 -18.09 5.92 -12.32
N ARG A 213 -18.01 4.65 -12.75
CA ARG A 213 -18.21 4.24 -14.16
C ARG A 213 -19.47 4.81 -14.78
N THR A 214 -20.59 4.73 -14.04
CA THR A 214 -21.90 5.22 -14.48
C THR A 214 -22.16 6.68 -14.11
N ARG A 215 -21.16 7.40 -13.56
CA ARG A 215 -21.30 8.79 -13.08
C ARG A 215 -20.12 9.66 -13.52
N PRO A 216 -20.05 10.06 -14.80
CA PRO A 216 -18.90 10.78 -15.36
C PRO A 216 -18.62 12.11 -14.64
N ALA A 217 -19.65 12.84 -14.22
CA ALA A 217 -19.48 14.09 -13.46
C ALA A 217 -18.77 13.89 -12.10
N LYS A 218 -19.02 12.78 -11.40
CA LYS A 218 -18.30 12.46 -10.15
C LYS A 218 -16.87 12.01 -10.41
N MET A 219 -16.62 11.28 -11.51
CA MET A 219 -15.27 10.91 -11.93
C MET A 219 -14.43 12.14 -12.29
N ALA A 220 -15.00 13.09 -13.05
CA ALA A 220 -14.35 14.34 -13.40
C ALA A 220 -14.00 15.17 -12.15
N ARG A 221 -14.92 15.27 -11.19
CA ARG A 221 -14.65 15.94 -9.89
C ARG A 221 -13.55 15.25 -9.08
N ALA A 222 -13.52 13.91 -9.07
CA ALA A 222 -12.46 13.16 -8.40
C ALA A 222 -11.09 13.40 -9.05
N ARG A 223 -11.03 13.38 -10.39
CA ARG A 223 -9.80 13.69 -11.16
C ARG A 223 -9.31 15.12 -10.91
N ALA A 224 -10.20 16.11 -11.01
CA ALA A 224 -9.86 17.51 -10.75
C ALA A 224 -9.32 17.74 -9.33
N ARG A 225 -9.91 17.06 -8.34
CA ARG A 225 -9.46 17.11 -6.94
C ARG A 225 -8.10 16.47 -6.74
N GLU A 226 -7.88 15.28 -7.30
CA GLU A 226 -6.59 14.60 -7.18
C GLU A 226 -5.49 15.46 -7.83
N ALA A 227 -5.74 16.00 -9.04
CA ALA A 227 -4.81 16.92 -9.69
C ALA A 227 -4.53 18.17 -8.84
N ALA A 228 -5.54 18.77 -8.20
CA ALA A 228 -5.35 19.90 -7.31
C ALA A 228 -4.57 19.55 -6.03
N TRP A 229 -4.78 18.36 -5.47
CA TRP A 229 -4.04 17.84 -4.32
C TRP A 229 -2.60 17.54 -4.70
N GLU A 230 -2.36 16.85 -5.82
CA GLU A 230 -1.03 16.59 -6.33
C GLU A 230 -0.28 17.89 -6.57
N ARG A 231 -0.85 18.89 -7.24
CA ARG A 231 -0.17 20.20 -7.41
C ARG A 231 0.30 20.83 -6.10
N ARG A 232 -0.43 20.65 -5.00
CA ARG A 232 -0.07 21.20 -3.67
C ARG A 232 0.97 20.35 -2.95
N VAL A 233 0.84 19.03 -3.05
CA VAL A 233 1.66 18.09 -2.28
C VAL A 233 2.93 17.70 -3.03
N LEU A 234 2.93 17.73 -4.37
CA LEU A 234 4.06 17.35 -5.20
C LEU A 234 5.33 18.15 -4.89
N PRO A 235 5.31 19.48 -4.66
CA PRO A 235 6.51 20.23 -4.29
C PRO A 235 7.06 19.80 -2.94
N VAL A 236 6.21 19.62 -1.94
CA VAL A 236 6.60 19.14 -0.60
C VAL A 236 7.11 17.71 -0.68
N ARG A 237 6.42 16.85 -1.44
CA ARG A 237 6.80 15.45 -1.65
C ARG A 237 8.12 15.35 -2.41
N ASN A 238 8.37 16.20 -3.40
CA ASN A 238 9.61 16.25 -4.17
C ASN A 238 10.74 16.81 -3.31
N TRP A 239 10.48 17.83 -2.48
CA TRP A 239 11.45 18.34 -1.52
C TRP A 239 11.83 17.26 -0.50
N TRP A 240 10.86 16.57 0.10
CA TRP A 240 11.11 15.43 0.98
C TRP A 240 11.80 14.28 0.24
N ALA A 241 11.37 13.95 -0.98
CA ALA A 241 11.98 12.90 -1.79
C ALA A 241 13.46 13.19 -2.04
N THR A 242 13.80 14.42 -2.43
CA THR A 242 15.18 14.83 -2.76
C THR A 242 16.05 15.05 -1.53
N HIS A 243 15.57 15.80 -0.53
CA HIS A 243 16.37 16.24 0.61
C HIS A 243 16.35 15.24 1.77
N VAL A 244 15.23 14.56 1.97
CA VAL A 244 15.10 13.55 3.02
C VAL A 244 15.33 12.15 2.46
N PHE A 245 14.78 11.78 1.32
CA PHE A 245 14.89 10.39 0.81
C PHE A 245 15.96 10.18 -0.27
N GLY A 246 16.65 11.23 -0.76
CA GLY A 246 17.68 11.13 -1.82
C GLY A 246 17.15 10.66 -3.19
N LEU A 247 15.83 10.67 -3.38
CA LEU A 247 15.16 10.23 -4.60
C LEU A 247 14.99 11.41 -5.57
N SER A 248 15.60 11.32 -6.75
CA SER A 248 15.25 12.18 -7.88
C SER A 248 13.92 11.69 -8.47
N LEU A 249 12.83 12.35 -8.11
CA LEU A 249 11.57 12.24 -8.84
C LEU A 249 11.66 13.13 -10.09
N ALA A 250 12.62 12.84 -10.98
CA ALA A 250 12.55 13.39 -12.33
C ALA A 250 11.21 12.94 -12.94
N GLU A 251 10.50 13.84 -13.62
CA GLU A 251 9.46 13.39 -14.54
C GLU A 251 10.09 12.33 -15.45
N PRO A 252 9.43 11.19 -15.69
CA PRO A 252 9.98 10.20 -16.60
C PRO A 252 10.31 10.93 -17.89
N ALA A 253 11.58 10.88 -18.31
CA ALA A 253 11.98 11.38 -19.61
C ALA A 253 10.98 10.81 -20.63
N PRO A 254 10.40 11.65 -21.52
CA PRO A 254 9.43 11.16 -22.46
C PRO A 254 10.02 9.94 -23.14
N THR A 255 9.32 8.81 -23.04
CA THR A 255 9.76 7.58 -23.71
C THR A 255 9.95 7.93 -25.17
N LYS A 256 10.90 7.32 -25.88
CA LYS A 256 11.10 7.57 -27.32
C LYS A 256 9.78 7.49 -28.12
N ALA A 257 8.82 6.70 -27.65
CA ALA A 257 7.45 6.64 -28.17
C ALA A 257 6.65 7.95 -27.97
N ALA A 258 6.73 8.60 -26.81
CA ALA A 258 6.12 9.89 -26.54
C ALA A 258 6.84 11.04 -27.28
N GLU A 259 8.17 10.98 -27.41
CA GLU A 259 8.93 11.90 -28.28
C GLU A 259 8.54 11.73 -29.75
N ALA A 260 8.36 10.50 -30.23
CA ALA A 260 7.91 10.22 -31.58
C ALA A 260 6.46 10.70 -31.82
N LEU A 261 5.58 10.57 -30.82
CA LEU A 261 4.20 11.08 -30.89
C LEU A 261 4.15 12.61 -30.88
N LEU A 262 5.00 13.26 -30.09
CA LEU A 262 5.18 14.72 -30.07
C LEU A 262 5.82 15.23 -31.36
N ALA A 263 6.79 14.51 -31.92
CA ALA A 263 7.37 14.82 -33.22
C ALA A 263 6.35 14.67 -34.36
N GLN A 264 5.47 13.66 -34.31
CA GLN A 264 4.38 13.49 -35.27
C GLN A 264 3.31 14.58 -35.16
N THR A 265 3.03 15.09 -33.95
CA THR A 265 2.02 16.14 -33.74
C THR A 265 2.55 17.57 -33.95
N THR A 266 3.87 17.77 -33.90
CA THR A 266 4.52 19.08 -34.10
C THR A 266 4.94 19.32 -35.55
N GLN A 267 4.85 18.31 -36.42
CA GLN A 267 5.16 18.47 -37.84
C GLN A 267 3.94 19.08 -38.56
N PRO A 268 4.02 20.33 -39.05
CA PRO A 268 2.90 20.92 -39.79
C PRO A 268 2.64 20.08 -41.04
N ASP A 269 1.36 19.77 -41.28
CA ASP A 269 0.88 18.99 -42.42
C ASP A 269 1.62 19.38 -43.70
N ARG A 270 2.50 18.49 -44.19
CA ARG A 270 2.95 18.60 -45.57
C ARG A 270 1.79 18.11 -46.44
N PRO A 271 1.32 18.91 -47.42
CA PRO A 271 0.31 18.44 -48.34
C PRO A 271 0.83 17.21 -49.08
N SER A 272 -0.02 16.17 -49.13
CA SER A 272 0.28 14.90 -49.81
C SER A 272 0.60 15.13 -51.30
N PRO A 273 1.58 14.43 -51.90
CA PRO A 273 1.87 14.59 -53.32
C PRO A 273 0.77 13.97 -54.19
N THR A 274 0.07 14.83 -54.93
CA THR A 274 -0.53 14.62 -56.26
C THR A 274 -1.54 13.49 -56.47
N ALA A 275 -2.81 13.87 -56.63
CA ALA A 275 -3.67 13.26 -57.66
C ALA A 275 -3.51 14.09 -58.95
N GLN A 276 -3.03 13.46 -60.02
CA GLN A 276 -3.03 14.07 -61.37
C GLN A 276 -4.48 14.21 -61.88
N PRO A 277 -4.84 15.31 -62.56
CA PRO A 277 -6.15 15.44 -63.18
C PRO A 277 -6.22 14.59 -64.45
N ALA A 278 -7.32 13.83 -64.57
CA ALA A 278 -7.64 13.05 -65.77
C ALA A 278 -7.90 14.00 -66.95
N VAL A 279 -7.07 13.88 -67.98
CA VAL A 279 -7.30 14.50 -69.30
C VAL A 279 -8.35 13.65 -70.02
N ALA A 280 -9.46 14.28 -70.41
CA ALA A 280 -10.48 13.68 -71.25
C ALA A 280 -9.92 13.45 -72.66
N ASP A 281 -9.99 12.21 -73.13
CA ASP A 281 -9.63 11.83 -74.50
C ASP A 281 -10.88 11.99 -75.37
N GLU A 282 -10.88 13.03 -76.20
CA GLU A 282 -11.94 13.40 -77.13
C GLU A 282 -11.73 12.67 -78.45
N ALA A 283 -12.82 12.02 -78.90
CA ALA A 283 -12.95 11.18 -80.08
C ALA A 283 -12.19 11.59 -81.35
N GLU A 284 -11.53 10.61 -82.00
CA GLU A 284 -11.39 10.60 -83.45
C GLU A 284 -11.56 9.17 -84.01
N ARG A 285 -12.49 9.03 -84.96
CA ARG A 285 -12.86 7.79 -85.66
C ARG A 285 -11.93 7.52 -86.87
N PRO A 286 -11.86 6.27 -87.35
CA PRO A 286 -10.88 5.79 -88.32
C PRO A 286 -11.27 6.06 -89.80
N PRO A 287 -10.40 5.71 -90.78
CA PRO A 287 -10.28 6.40 -92.08
C PRO A 287 -11.10 5.74 -93.21
N SER A 288 -11.34 6.51 -94.27
CA SER A 288 -11.67 5.99 -95.61
C SER A 288 -11.36 7.02 -96.69
N ASP A 289 -10.50 6.60 -97.64
CA ASP A 289 -10.24 7.04 -99.02
C ASP A 289 -10.09 8.54 -99.38
#